data_AF-C0BB71-F1
#
_entry.id   AF-C0BB71-F1
#
_cell.length_a   1.000
_cell.length_b   1.000
_cell.length_c   1.000
_cell.angle_alpha   90.00
_cell.angle_beta   90.00
_cell.angle_gamma   90.00
#
_symmetry.space_group_name_H-M   'P 1'
#
loop_
_entity.id
_entity.type
_entity.pdbx_description
1 polymer ?
#
loop_
_entity_poly.entity_id
_entity_poly.type
_entity_poly.pdbx_seq_one_letter_code
_entity_poly.pdbx_strand_id
1 'polypeptide(L)'
;MFNPQNFQQVAPIEMYRAPEKLLYRFISSQLVFAYDDKQTLSLNSCNLVIPKLEGLHIKYILAILNSRVAQFIYKMEFHSVKVLRSHIENIPIPDVNAGMQNSIIQAVEPLINGLPPEGAQIAYEQLDQLIFKLFNLTSKEQDIIKHAVDGENKFLF
;
A
#
# COMPACT_ATOMS: atom_id res chain seq x y z
N MET A 1 0.23 -27.75 -19.04
CA MET A 1 0.03 -26.35 -19.46
C MET A 1 -1.35 -25.92 -18.97
N PHE A 2 -1.54 -24.70 -18.47
CA PHE A 2 -2.82 -24.21 -17.98
C PHE A 2 -3.78 -23.92 -19.15
N ASN A 3 -4.98 -24.52 -19.15
CA ASN A 3 -6.04 -24.27 -20.14
C ASN A 3 -7.35 -23.89 -19.41
N PRO A 4 -7.77 -22.61 -19.41
CA PRO A 4 -8.91 -22.16 -18.62
C PRO A 4 -10.25 -22.75 -19.06
N GLN A 5 -10.37 -23.15 -20.33
CA GLN A 5 -11.62 -23.72 -20.87
C GLN A 5 -11.99 -25.07 -20.24
N ASN A 6 -11.03 -25.74 -19.60
CA ASN A 6 -11.23 -27.05 -18.96
C ASN A 6 -11.86 -26.94 -17.55
N PHE A 7 -12.06 -25.73 -17.03
CA PHE A 7 -12.52 -25.51 -15.65
C PHE A 7 -13.88 -24.79 -15.65
N GLN A 8 -14.74 -25.16 -14.69
CA GLN A 8 -16.05 -24.51 -14.53
C GLN A 8 -15.94 -23.06 -14.03
N GLN A 9 -14.89 -22.76 -13.26
CA GLN A 9 -14.61 -21.43 -12.75
C GLN A 9 -13.10 -21.18 -12.84
N VAL A 10 -12.75 -20.00 -13.32
CA VAL A 10 -11.36 -19.55 -13.46
C VAL A 10 -11.28 -18.13 -12.93
N ALA A 11 -10.27 -17.86 -12.10
CA ALA A 11 -10.03 -16.51 -11.62
C ALA A 11 -9.70 -15.57 -12.81
N PRO A 12 -10.10 -14.30 -12.79
CA PRO A 12 -9.88 -13.36 -13.89
C PRO A 12 -8.40 -13.27 -14.28
N ILE A 13 -8.03 -13.85 -15.42
CA ILE A 13 -6.63 -14.08 -15.80
C ILE A 13 -5.89 -12.75 -15.95
N GLU A 14 -6.57 -11.76 -16.52
CA GLU A 14 -6.10 -10.39 -16.71
C GLU A 14 -5.65 -9.72 -15.41
N MET A 15 -6.27 -10.08 -14.27
CA MET A 15 -5.90 -9.53 -12.98
C MET A 15 -4.59 -10.14 -12.45
N TYR A 16 -4.40 -11.45 -12.63
CA TYR A 16 -3.21 -12.15 -12.14
C TYR A 16 -2.01 -11.99 -13.08
N ARG A 17 -2.27 -11.82 -14.37
CA ARG A 17 -1.26 -11.62 -15.44
C ARG A 17 -1.01 -10.16 -15.77
N ALA A 18 -1.57 -9.22 -15.00
CA ALA A 18 -1.22 -7.81 -15.14
C ALA A 18 0.30 -7.61 -14.94
N PRO A 19 0.95 -6.78 -15.78
CA PRO A 19 2.40 -6.57 -15.71
C PRO A 19 2.83 -5.97 -14.37
N GLU A 20 1.99 -5.11 -13.79
CA GLU A 20 2.19 -4.54 -12.46
C GLU A 20 0.88 -4.60 -11.68
N LYS A 21 0.96 -4.97 -10.41
CA LYS A 21 -0.18 -4.96 -9.48
C LYS A 21 0.27 -4.79 -8.03
N LEU A 22 -0.67 -4.39 -7.17
CA LEU A 22 -0.48 -4.36 -5.74
C LEU A 22 -1.18 -5.57 -5.11
N LEU A 23 -0.45 -6.31 -4.28
CA LEU A 23 -0.94 -7.39 -3.46
C LEU A 23 -1.19 -6.86 -2.05
N TYR A 24 -2.26 -7.26 -1.38
CA TYR A 24 -2.55 -6.83 -0.02
C TYR A 24 -3.20 -7.89 0.85
N ARG A 25 -2.98 -7.83 2.17
CA ARG A 25 -3.56 -8.77 3.13
C ARG A 25 -5.06 -8.52 3.27
N PHE A 26 -5.88 -9.51 2.94
CA PHE A 26 -7.33 -9.37 3.02
C PHE A 26 -7.83 -9.38 4.47
N ILE A 27 -7.31 -10.29 5.29
CA ILE A 27 -7.63 -10.39 6.71
C ILE A 27 -6.51 -9.72 7.51
N SER A 28 -6.70 -8.46 7.84
CA SER A 28 -5.79 -7.67 8.65
C SER A 28 -6.50 -6.43 9.20
N SER A 29 -6.18 -6.03 10.43
CA SER A 29 -6.52 -4.70 10.97
C SER A 29 -5.57 -3.61 10.43
N GLN A 30 -4.57 -3.99 9.64
CA GLN A 30 -3.57 -3.10 9.08
C GLN A 30 -3.49 -3.21 7.57
N LEU A 31 -3.29 -2.06 6.95
CA LEU A 31 -2.94 -1.94 5.54
C LEU A 31 -1.52 -2.45 5.34
N VAL A 32 -1.39 -3.49 4.54
CA VAL A 32 -0.09 -4.02 4.12
C VAL A 32 -0.20 -4.36 2.65
N PHE A 33 0.53 -3.60 1.85
CA PHE A 33 0.61 -3.74 0.41
C PHE A 33 2.03 -4.09 -0.02
N ALA A 34 2.12 -4.97 -1.00
CA ALA A 34 3.35 -5.31 -1.71
C ALA A 34 3.19 -5.01 -3.19
N TYR A 35 4.26 -4.54 -3.81
CA TYR A 35 4.33 -4.35 -5.25
C TYR A 35 4.74 -5.66 -5.95
N ASP A 36 4.04 -6.01 -7.01
CA ASP A 36 4.34 -7.18 -7.84
C ASP A 36 4.45 -6.77 -9.31
N ASP A 37 5.63 -6.99 -9.88
CA ASP A 37 5.96 -6.86 -11.30
C ASP A 37 6.29 -8.21 -11.96
N LYS A 38 6.14 -9.31 -11.21
CA LYS A 38 6.50 -10.68 -11.64
C LYS A 38 5.31 -11.56 -11.97
N GLN A 39 4.10 -10.98 -11.98
CA GLN A 39 2.85 -11.72 -12.17
C GLN A 39 2.67 -12.85 -11.14
N THR A 40 3.06 -12.61 -9.89
CA THR A 40 2.95 -13.58 -8.79
C THR A 40 1.48 -13.96 -8.55
N LEU A 41 1.24 -15.23 -8.24
CA LEU A 41 -0.08 -15.75 -7.88
C LEU A 41 -0.25 -15.72 -6.36
N SER A 42 -1.31 -15.07 -5.87
CA SER A 42 -1.60 -14.98 -4.44
C SER A 42 -2.42 -16.18 -3.94
N LEU A 43 -2.28 -16.48 -2.64
CA LEU A 43 -3.20 -17.35 -1.92
C LEU A 43 -4.48 -16.60 -1.55
N ASN A 44 -5.55 -17.31 -1.18
CA ASN A 44 -6.87 -16.72 -0.85
C ASN A 44 -6.87 -15.72 0.32
N SER A 45 -5.79 -15.65 1.10
CA SER A 45 -5.60 -14.66 2.18
C SER A 45 -5.07 -13.31 1.69
N CYS A 46 -4.70 -13.21 0.41
CA CYS A 46 -4.14 -12.02 -0.20
C CYS A 46 -4.94 -11.65 -1.46
N ASN A 47 -5.50 -10.45 -1.43
CA ASN A 47 -6.19 -9.85 -2.55
C ASN A 47 -5.20 -9.04 -3.39
N LEU A 48 -5.65 -8.63 -4.57
CA LEU A 48 -4.88 -7.79 -5.47
C LEU A 48 -5.72 -6.60 -5.94
N VAL A 49 -5.04 -5.52 -6.27
CA VAL A 49 -5.61 -4.34 -6.94
C VAL A 49 -4.65 -3.85 -8.02
N ILE A 50 -5.19 -3.40 -9.14
CA ILE A 50 -4.45 -2.75 -10.22
C ILE A 50 -4.94 -1.30 -10.25
N PRO A 51 -4.21 -0.36 -9.61
CA PRO A 51 -4.62 1.03 -9.58
C PRO A 51 -4.63 1.63 -10.99
N LYS A 52 -5.69 2.38 -11.32
CA LYS A 52 -5.86 3.05 -12.61
C LYS A 52 -6.11 4.54 -12.40
N LEU A 53 -5.18 5.19 -11.70
CA LEU A 53 -5.22 6.64 -11.48
C LEU A 53 -4.32 7.30 -12.53
N GLU A 54 -4.90 8.08 -13.42
CA GLU A 54 -4.15 8.79 -14.46
C GLU A 54 -3.12 9.74 -13.83
N GLY A 55 -1.91 9.78 -14.40
CA GLY A 55 -0.82 10.63 -13.91
C GLY A 55 -0.09 10.12 -12.66
N LEU A 56 -0.57 9.06 -12.00
CA LEU A 56 0.03 8.50 -10.79
C LEU A 56 0.65 7.12 -11.02
N HIS A 57 1.91 6.99 -10.60
CA HIS A 57 2.70 5.77 -10.69
C HIS A 57 2.31 4.80 -9.57
N ILE A 58 2.24 3.50 -9.88
CA ILE A 58 1.79 2.47 -8.95
C ILE A 58 2.64 2.39 -7.67
N LYS A 59 3.97 2.60 -7.76
CA LYS A 59 4.86 2.66 -6.59
C LYS A 59 4.62 3.87 -5.69
N TYR A 60 4.17 4.99 -6.25
CA TYR A 60 3.74 6.15 -5.44
C TYR A 60 2.46 5.80 -4.67
N ILE A 61 1.49 5.18 -5.35
CA ILE A 61 0.25 4.70 -4.71
C ILE A 61 0.57 3.70 -3.59
N LEU A 62 1.48 2.74 -3.83
CA LEU A 62 1.97 1.81 -2.82
C LEU A 62 2.51 2.55 -1.58
N ALA A 63 3.32 3.59 -1.77
CA ALA A 63 3.89 4.36 -0.67
C ALA A 63 2.81 5.03 0.18
N ILE A 64 1.82 5.64 -0.46
CA ILE A 64 0.68 6.26 0.25
C ILE A 64 -0.13 5.20 1.01
N LEU A 65 -0.48 4.08 0.38
CA LEU A 65 -1.31 3.04 0.99
C LEU A 65 -0.63 2.31 2.17
N ASN A 66 0.70 2.29 2.22
CA ASN A 66 1.46 1.73 3.35
C ASN A 66 1.84 2.79 4.41
N SER A 67 1.43 4.05 4.24
CA SER A 67 1.76 5.13 5.16
C SER A 67 0.93 5.08 6.45
N ARG A 68 1.44 5.70 7.51
CA ARG A 68 0.66 5.89 8.75
C ARG A 68 -0.60 6.73 8.55
N VAL A 69 -0.59 7.65 7.58
CA VAL A 69 -1.77 8.45 7.23
C VAL A 69 -2.89 7.54 6.71
N ALA A 70 -2.58 6.67 5.75
CA ALA A 70 -3.56 5.73 5.21
C ALA A 70 -4.06 4.75 6.29
N GLN A 71 -3.16 4.23 7.13
CA GLN A 71 -3.52 3.36 8.24
C GLN A 71 -4.44 4.06 9.26
N PHE A 72 -4.18 5.33 9.55
CA PHE A 72 -5.00 6.13 10.45
C PHE A 72 -6.41 6.32 9.91
N ILE A 73 -6.54 6.72 8.63
CA ILE A 73 -7.84 6.88 7.96
C ILE A 73 -8.60 5.56 7.97
N TYR A 74 -7.94 4.46 7.59
CA TYR A 74 -8.55 3.13 7.59
C TYR A 74 -9.09 2.74 8.97
N LYS A 75 -8.30 2.97 10.02
CA LYS A 75 -8.70 2.67 11.41
C LYS A 75 -9.91 3.50 11.84
N MET A 76 -9.90 4.81 11.57
CA MET A 76 -10.95 5.73 12.01
C MET A 76 -12.26 5.56 11.23
N GLU A 77 -12.20 5.18 9.95
CA GLU A 77 -13.41 5.05 9.13
C GLU A 77 -14.05 3.66 9.23
N PHE A 78 -13.27 2.57 9.24
CA PHE A 78 -13.83 1.24 8.99
C PHE A 78 -13.85 0.29 10.19
N HIS A 79 -12.97 0.46 11.18
CA HIS A 79 -12.89 -0.40 12.38
C HIS A 79 -13.00 -1.91 12.07
N SER A 80 -12.32 -2.37 11.01
CA SER A 80 -12.51 -3.69 10.42
C SER A 80 -11.23 -4.53 10.44
N VAL A 81 -11.38 -5.84 10.65
CA VAL A 81 -10.31 -6.84 10.46
C VAL A 81 -10.21 -7.35 9.02
N LYS A 82 -11.04 -6.80 8.13
CA LYS A 82 -11.06 -7.10 6.69
C LYS A 82 -10.78 -5.83 5.89
N VAL A 83 -9.78 -5.90 5.02
CA VAL A 83 -9.46 -4.85 4.06
C VAL A 83 -10.27 -5.10 2.78
N LEU A 84 -11.38 -4.38 2.61
CA LEU A 84 -12.23 -4.47 1.42
C LEU A 84 -11.76 -3.48 0.36
N ARG A 85 -12.07 -3.77 -0.91
CA ARG A 85 -11.79 -2.86 -2.03
C ARG A 85 -12.36 -1.46 -1.79
N SER A 86 -13.59 -1.37 -1.31
CA SER A 86 -14.23 -0.10 -0.97
C SER A 86 -13.48 0.69 0.11
N HIS A 87 -12.83 0.01 1.07
CA HIS A 87 -12.02 0.69 2.08
C HIS A 87 -10.79 1.35 1.44
N ILE A 88 -10.15 0.64 0.50
CA ILE A 88 -8.96 1.12 -0.19
C ILE A 88 -9.31 2.29 -1.11
N GLU A 89 -10.41 2.19 -1.86
CA GLU A 89 -10.86 3.25 -2.79
C GLU A 89 -11.26 4.55 -2.09
N ASN A 90 -11.58 4.51 -0.79
CA ASN A 90 -11.88 5.69 0.01
C ASN A 90 -10.63 6.37 0.61
N ILE A 91 -9.46 5.73 0.56
CA ILE A 91 -8.23 6.35 1.07
C ILE A 91 -7.80 7.43 0.07
N PRO A 92 -7.63 8.69 0.52
CA PRO A 92 -7.21 9.77 -0.36
C PRO A 92 -5.77 9.54 -0.86
N ILE A 93 -5.59 9.64 -2.17
CA ILE A 93 -4.28 9.62 -2.82
C ILE A 93 -4.06 11.03 -3.38
N PRO A 94 -3.15 11.84 -2.79
CA PRO A 94 -2.91 13.20 -3.25
C PRO A 94 -2.42 13.22 -4.70
N ASP A 95 -2.98 14.13 -5.49
CA ASP A 95 -2.47 14.43 -6.83
C ASP A 95 -1.24 15.33 -6.73
N VAL A 96 -0.17 14.98 -7.43
CA VAL A 96 1.15 15.58 -7.29
C VAL A 96 1.86 15.67 -8.62
N ASN A 97 2.73 16.67 -8.78
CA ASN A 97 3.60 16.73 -9.95
C ASN A 97 4.61 15.57 -9.97
N ALA A 98 5.14 15.29 -11.16
CA ALA A 98 6.08 14.20 -11.39
C ALA A 98 7.35 14.29 -10.51
N GLY A 99 7.82 15.50 -10.19
CA GLY A 99 8.99 15.70 -9.33
C GLY A 99 8.77 15.18 -7.91
N MET A 100 7.67 15.61 -7.28
CA MET A 100 7.29 15.14 -5.94
C MET A 100 7.01 13.63 -5.94
N GLN A 101 6.32 13.15 -6.97
CA GLN A 101 6.04 11.74 -7.14
C GLN A 101 7.33 10.91 -7.18
N ASN A 102 8.31 11.34 -7.98
CA ASN A 102 9.60 10.68 -8.10
C ASN A 102 10.38 10.69 -6.79
N SER A 103 10.32 11.76 -5.99
CA SER A 103 10.96 11.80 -4.68
C SER A 103 10.39 10.75 -3.73
N ILE A 104 9.06 10.54 -3.72
CA ILE A 104 8.40 9.53 -2.89
C ILE A 104 8.72 8.12 -3.42
N ILE A 105 8.72 7.92 -4.74
CA ILE A 105 9.10 6.64 -5.37
C ILE A 105 10.53 6.27 -4.98
N GLN A 106 11.47 7.21 -5.08
CA GLN A 106 12.87 6.98 -4.68
C GLN A 106 13.00 6.62 -3.20
N ALA A 107 12.17 7.19 -2.32
CA ALA A 107 12.18 6.90 -0.90
C ALA A 107 11.58 5.52 -0.55
N VAL A 108 10.58 5.04 -1.31
CA VAL A 108 9.95 3.73 -1.07
C VAL A 108 10.70 2.57 -1.74
N GLU A 109 11.46 2.82 -2.80
CA GLU A 109 12.16 1.78 -3.57
C GLU A 109 13.06 0.86 -2.71
N PRO A 110 13.85 1.36 -1.73
CA PRO A 110 14.63 0.50 -0.86
C PRO A 110 13.77 -0.45 0.00
N LEU A 111 12.59 0.01 0.45
CA LEU A 111 11.63 -0.81 1.21
C LEU A 111 11.07 -1.93 0.34
N ILE A 112 10.73 -1.63 -0.92
CA ILE A 112 10.26 -2.62 -1.90
C ILE A 112 11.33 -3.69 -2.15
N ASN A 113 12.60 -3.29 -2.20
CA ASN A 113 13.73 -4.17 -2.46
C ASN A 113 14.15 -5.02 -1.24
N GLY A 114 13.49 -4.86 -0.08
CA GLY A 114 13.70 -5.71 1.09
C GLY A 114 14.91 -5.31 1.94
N LEU A 115 14.92 -4.06 2.43
CA LEU A 115 15.90 -3.63 3.42
C LEU A 115 15.88 -4.51 4.69
N PRO A 116 17.03 -4.71 5.36
CA PRO A 116 17.08 -5.31 6.69
C PRO A 116 16.22 -4.52 7.68
N PRO A 117 15.68 -5.14 8.75
CA PRO A 117 14.63 -4.51 9.56
C PRO A 117 15.01 -3.15 10.18
N GLU A 118 16.24 -3.00 10.67
CA GLU A 118 16.72 -1.71 11.21
C GLU A 118 16.76 -0.61 10.13
N GLY A 119 17.27 -0.94 8.94
CA GLY A 119 17.32 -0.02 7.80
C GLY A 119 15.93 0.29 7.26
N ALA A 120 15.05 -0.71 7.23
CA ALA A 120 13.66 -0.55 6.80
C ALA A 120 12.90 0.38 7.74
N GLN A 121 13.13 0.32 9.06
CA GLN A 121 12.52 1.26 10.00
C GLN A 121 12.94 2.70 9.76
N ILE A 122 14.24 2.94 9.53
CA ILE A 122 14.75 4.29 9.27
C ILE A 122 14.18 4.82 7.95
N ALA A 123 14.20 4.01 6.88
CA ALA A 123 13.66 4.39 5.59
C ALA A 123 12.15 4.65 5.65
N TYR A 124 11.40 3.85 6.43
CA TYR A 124 9.97 4.04 6.63
C TYR A 124 9.66 5.36 7.34
N GLU A 125 10.37 5.71 8.41
CA GLU A 125 10.19 7.00 9.09
C GLU A 125 10.48 8.18 8.15
N GLN A 126 11.51 8.08 7.31
CA GLN A 126 11.83 9.13 6.33
C GLN A 126 10.73 9.27 5.27
N LEU A 127 10.23 8.15 4.75
CA LEU A 127 9.13 8.13 3.80
C LEU A 127 7.86 8.75 4.41
N ASP A 128 7.50 8.35 5.63
CA ASP A 128 6.34 8.89 6.33
C ASP A 128 6.43 10.39 6.55
N GLN A 129 7.62 10.93 6.83
CA GLN A 129 7.81 12.38 6.94
C GLN A 129 7.56 13.11 5.63
N LEU A 130 7.91 12.53 4.48
CA LEU A 130 7.56 13.09 3.18
C LEU A 130 6.05 13.07 2.95
N ILE A 131 5.39 11.97 3.33
CA ILE A 131 3.95 11.82 3.18
C ILE A 131 3.19 12.76 4.13
N PHE A 132 3.62 12.94 5.38
CA PHE A 132 2.99 13.90 6.29
C PHE A 132 3.05 15.34 5.74
N LYS A 133 4.19 15.73 5.16
CA LYS A 133 4.31 17.03 4.49
C LYS A 133 3.35 17.12 3.30
N LEU A 134 3.18 16.03 2.56
CA LEU A 134 2.27 15.99 1.43
C LEU A 134 0.80 16.23 1.82
N PHE A 135 0.39 15.67 2.96
CA PHE A 135 -0.93 15.90 3.56
C PHE A 135 -1.02 17.21 4.35
N ASN A 136 0.03 18.05 4.34
CA ASN A 136 0.12 19.31 5.09
C ASN A 136 -0.13 19.15 6.61
N LEU A 137 0.30 18.03 7.18
CA LEU A 137 0.06 17.71 8.59
C LEU A 137 1.05 18.41 9.51
N THR A 138 0.53 19.07 10.53
CA THR A 138 1.31 19.70 11.60
C THR A 138 1.99 18.65 12.49
N SER A 139 3.05 19.02 13.21
CA SER A 139 3.73 18.10 14.14
C SER A 139 2.77 17.46 15.14
N LYS A 140 1.80 18.23 15.65
CA LYS A 140 0.80 17.73 16.60
C LYS A 140 -0.10 16.66 15.96
N GLU A 141 -0.52 16.85 14.72
CA GLU A 141 -1.33 15.85 14.00
C GLU A 141 -0.52 14.60 13.67
N GLN A 142 0.75 14.76 13.30
CA GLN A 142 1.66 13.64 13.10
C GLN A 142 1.80 12.80 14.38
N ASP A 143 1.97 13.43 15.54
CA ASP A 143 2.06 12.73 16.82
C ASP A 143 0.78 11.96 17.16
N ILE A 144 -0.40 12.57 16.90
CA ILE A 144 -1.70 11.90 17.05
C ILE A 144 -1.79 10.66 16.16
N ILE A 145 -1.42 10.81 14.89
CA ILE A 145 -1.43 9.72 13.91
C ILE A 145 -0.50 8.60 14.36
N LYS A 146 0.75 8.92 14.69
CA LYS A 146 1.74 7.94 15.17
C LYS A 146 1.24 7.19 16.39
N HIS A 147 0.75 7.90 17.42
CA HIS A 147 0.23 7.27 18.63
C HIS A 147 -0.96 6.35 18.35
N ALA A 148 -1.83 6.70 17.40
CA ALA A 148 -3.01 5.90 17.07
C ALA A 148 -2.69 4.59 16.33
N VAL A 149 -1.58 4.55 15.58
CA VAL A 149 -1.25 3.42 14.69
C VAL A 149 0.00 2.63 15.09
N ASP A 150 0.93 3.20 15.86
CA ASP A 150 2.18 2.52 16.26
C ASP A 150 2.00 1.49 17.39
N GLY A 151 0.89 1.56 18.14
CA GLY A 151 0.60 0.67 19.27
C GLY A 151 0.16 -0.75 18.89
N GLU A 152 -0.12 -1.00 17.61
CA GLU A 152 -0.49 -2.30 17.07
C GLU A 152 0.58 -2.68 16.03
N ASN A 153 1.37 -3.73 16.29
CA ASN A 153 2.44 -4.32 15.45
C ASN A 153 2.89 -3.48 14.23
N LYS A 154 4.07 -2.87 14.32
CA LYS A 154 4.66 -2.12 13.20
C LYS A 154 4.70 -2.96 11.93
N PHE A 155 4.31 -2.37 10.79
CA PHE A 155 4.41 -2.90 9.42
C PHE A 155 5.72 -3.64 9.09
N LEU A 156 6.79 -3.32 9.82
CA LEU A 156 8.15 -3.78 9.60
C LEU A 156 8.48 -5.11 10.29
N PHE A 157 7.56 -5.66 11.10
CA PHE A 157 7.76 -6.89 11.88
C PHE A 157 6.50 -7.75 11.96
#